data_AF-A0A9W6XWN0-F1
#
_entry.id   AF-A0A9W6XWN0-F1
#
_cell.length_a   1.000
_cell.length_b   1.000
_cell.length_c   1.000
_cell.angle_alpha   90.00
_cell.angle_beta   90.00
_cell.angle_gamma   90.00
#
_symmetry.space_group_name_H-M   'P 1'
#
loop_
_entity.id
_entity.type
_entity.pdbx_description
1 polymer ?
#
loop_
_entity_poly.entity_id
_entity_poly.type
_entity_poly.pdbx_seq_one_letter_code
_entity_poly.pdbx_strand_id
1 'polypeptide(L)'
;MIMAPTTRKNDHDAPTADGERQAELEAQLAQLRTEIVALQASNQAPRPPPTESKPRVPSGLLKFKGKRDEDVRQWIFQVETLCRINGHDATDSNATMPAIAGTSMEEPASGWFLFWASRTPAEEQTWGRFTHDALAHFEASNYQAVLRQKLRQLRQTGGIEEYNGKYSSLIFRVENMSEVDQVIYYCDGLKRATQA
;
A
#
# COMPACT_ATOMS: atom_id res chain seq x y z
N MET A 1 68.66 68.74 44.13
CA MET A 1 67.89 67.91 45.08
C MET A 1 66.61 68.66 45.38
N ILE A 2 65.43 68.02 45.23
CA ILE A 2 64.09 68.41 45.78
C ILE A 2 63.44 69.66 45.14
N MET A 3 62.15 69.78 44.77
CA MET A 3 60.98 68.96 44.41
C MET A 3 59.95 69.94 43.78
N ALA A 4 58.99 69.46 42.96
CA ALA A 4 57.87 70.24 42.42
C ALA A 4 56.80 70.59 43.50
N PRO A 5 55.82 71.47 43.21
CA PRO A 5 54.52 70.99 42.68
C PRO A 5 53.92 71.93 41.59
N THR A 6 53.49 71.42 40.43
CA THR A 6 52.16 70.89 40.09
C THR A 6 51.00 71.90 40.14
N THR A 7 50.67 72.49 38.99
CA THR A 7 49.29 72.86 38.61
C THR A 7 48.82 71.87 37.55
N ARG A 8 47.90 70.95 37.91
CA ARG A 8 47.22 70.06 36.97
C ARG A 8 46.14 70.85 36.24
N LYS A 9 46.32 71.02 34.93
CA LYS A 9 45.21 71.26 34.00
C LYS A 9 44.68 69.88 33.60
N ASN A 10 43.44 69.60 33.98
CA ASN A 10 42.68 68.48 33.42
C ASN A 10 42.41 68.80 31.96
N ASP A 11 42.91 68.01 31.04
CA ASP A 11 42.35 67.87 29.70
C ASP A 11 42.17 66.37 29.44
N HIS A 12 40.92 66.02 29.12
CA HIS A 12 40.39 64.72 28.72
C HIS A 12 41.26 64.06 27.66
N ASP A 13 41.62 62.80 27.88
CA ASP A 13 41.98 61.90 26.78
C ASP A 13 41.37 60.52 27.04
N ALA A 14 40.16 60.33 26.54
CA ALA A 14 39.57 59.01 26.31
C ALA A 14 38.49 59.10 25.21
N PRO A 15 38.85 58.97 23.92
CA PRO A 15 37.85 58.73 22.87
C PRO A 15 38.06 57.44 22.06
N THR A 16 39.10 56.64 22.32
CA THR A 16 39.48 55.54 21.41
C THR A 16 38.81 54.19 21.72
N ALA A 17 38.62 53.83 23.00
CA ALA A 17 38.10 52.51 23.37
C ALA A 17 36.58 52.35 23.11
N ASP A 18 35.82 53.43 23.20
CA ASP A 18 34.36 53.40 22.98
C ASP A 18 34.02 53.33 21.48
N GLY A 19 34.82 53.96 20.61
CA GLY A 19 34.63 53.93 19.16
C GLY A 19 34.88 52.54 18.56
N GLU A 20 35.89 51.82 19.05
CA GLU A 20 36.17 50.44 18.62
C GLU A 20 35.06 49.49 19.07
N ARG A 21 34.56 49.65 20.30
CA ARG A 21 33.45 48.86 20.84
C ARG A 21 32.13 49.14 20.11
N GLN A 22 31.90 50.40 19.72
CA GLN A 22 30.76 50.80 18.90
C GLN A 22 30.83 50.17 17.49
N ALA A 23 31.99 50.21 16.85
CA ALA A 23 32.20 49.62 15.53
C ALA A 23 32.05 48.08 15.54
N GLU A 24 32.51 47.43 16.60
CA GLU A 24 32.33 45.99 16.79
C GLU A 24 30.84 45.62 16.97
N LEU A 25 30.09 46.43 17.73
CA LEU A 25 28.65 46.24 17.90
C LEU A 25 27.89 46.40 16.56
N GLU A 26 28.26 47.40 15.75
CA GLU A 26 27.66 47.64 14.44
C GLU A 26 27.97 46.50 13.45
N ALA A 27 29.19 45.96 13.48
CA ALA A 27 29.57 44.80 12.68
C ALA A 27 28.75 43.55 13.08
N GLN A 28 28.58 43.31 14.38
CA GLN A 28 27.75 42.20 14.89
C GLN A 28 26.28 42.36 14.48
N LEU A 29 25.73 43.58 14.53
CA LEU A 29 24.36 43.85 14.08
C LEU A 29 24.18 43.66 12.57
N ALA A 30 25.17 44.04 11.76
CA ALA A 30 25.14 43.81 10.32
C ALA A 30 25.19 42.31 9.98
N GLN A 31 25.99 41.55 10.74
CA GLN A 31 26.08 40.10 10.59
C GLN A 31 24.76 39.40 10.95
N LEU A 32 24.17 39.73 12.09
CA LEU A 32 22.86 39.21 12.52
C LEU A 32 21.75 39.52 11.52
N ARG A 33 21.72 40.73 10.96
CA ARG A 33 20.74 41.10 9.92
C ARG A 33 20.88 40.23 8.68
N THR A 34 22.11 39.97 8.26
CA THR A 34 22.40 39.12 7.09
C THR A 34 21.92 37.69 7.33
N GLU A 35 22.15 37.18 8.54
CA GLU A 35 21.76 35.82 8.93
C GLU A 35 20.24 35.65 9.03
N ILE A 36 19.53 36.67 9.56
CA ILE A 36 18.06 36.70 9.58
C ILE A 36 17.48 36.68 8.16
N VAL A 37 18.04 37.47 7.24
CA VAL A 37 17.58 37.52 5.84
C VAL A 37 17.81 36.16 5.16
N ALA A 38 18.96 35.52 5.39
CA ALA A 38 19.25 34.19 4.86
C ALA A 38 18.28 33.12 5.38
N LEU A 39 17.98 33.14 6.68
CA LEU A 39 17.01 32.21 7.31
C LEU A 39 15.58 32.45 6.83
N GLN A 40 15.18 33.71 6.65
CA GLN A 40 13.86 34.05 6.11
C GLN A 40 13.72 33.62 4.65
N ALA A 41 14.77 33.77 3.83
CA ALA A 41 14.79 33.29 2.44
C ALA A 41 14.68 31.75 2.37
N SER A 42 15.37 31.04 3.28
CA SER A 42 15.26 29.57 3.39
C SER A 42 13.85 29.11 3.78
N ASN A 43 13.20 29.83 4.70
CA ASN A 43 11.82 29.52 5.13
C ASN A 43 10.73 29.93 4.14
N GLN A 44 11.00 30.88 3.24
CA GLN A 44 10.08 31.30 2.18
C GLN A 44 10.30 30.56 0.86
N ALA A 45 11.32 29.71 0.77
CA ALA A 45 11.50 28.82 -0.37
C ALA A 45 10.21 27.98 -0.55
N PRO A 46 9.69 27.86 -1.78
CA PRO A 46 8.52 27.02 -2.04
C PRO A 46 8.77 25.63 -1.48
N ARG A 47 7.91 25.19 -0.56
CA ARG A 47 7.96 23.82 -0.05
C ARG A 47 7.92 22.90 -1.29
N PRO A 48 8.86 21.95 -1.43
CA PRO A 48 8.80 21.02 -2.55
C PRO A 48 7.40 20.39 -2.60
N PRO A 49 6.83 20.17 -3.79
CA PRO A 49 5.53 19.53 -3.90
C PRO A 49 5.54 18.23 -3.10
N PRO A 50 4.41 17.81 -2.52
CA PRO A 50 4.35 16.54 -1.79
C PRO A 50 4.90 15.46 -2.71
N THR A 51 6.04 14.90 -2.34
CA THR A 51 6.64 13.78 -3.05
C THR A 51 5.58 12.70 -3.11
N GLU A 52 5.25 12.23 -4.32
CA GLU A 52 4.40 11.06 -4.50
C GLU A 52 4.89 9.99 -3.54
N SER A 53 4.05 9.63 -2.57
CA SER A 53 4.41 8.67 -1.55
C SER A 53 4.67 7.34 -2.25
N LYS A 54 5.93 6.89 -2.28
CA LYS A 54 6.30 5.62 -2.89
C LYS A 54 5.34 4.51 -2.42
N PRO A 55 4.85 3.65 -3.34
CA PRO A 55 4.01 2.51 -2.98
C PRO A 55 4.63 1.70 -1.86
N ARG A 56 3.83 1.32 -0.86
CA ARG A 56 4.31 0.59 0.33
C ARG A 56 3.95 -0.87 0.23
N VAL A 57 4.77 -1.76 0.78
CA VAL A 57 4.38 -3.17 0.89
C VAL A 57 3.19 -3.27 1.85
N PRO A 58 2.04 -3.85 1.43
CA PRO A 58 0.90 -4.02 2.30
C PRO A 58 1.23 -4.87 3.53
N SER A 59 0.78 -4.44 4.71
CA SER A 59 0.73 -5.30 5.89
C SER A 59 -0.57 -6.11 5.92
N GLY A 60 -0.56 -7.28 6.56
CA GLY A 60 -1.77 -8.08 6.77
C GLY A 60 -2.31 -8.81 5.53
N LEU A 61 -1.45 -9.08 4.54
CA LEU A 61 -1.84 -9.95 3.41
C LEU A 61 -2.32 -11.31 3.93
N LEU A 62 -3.45 -11.77 3.41
CA LEU A 62 -3.99 -13.08 3.76
C LEU A 62 -3.04 -14.17 3.31
N LYS A 63 -2.82 -15.13 4.21
CA LYS A 63 -1.99 -16.30 3.93
C LYS A 63 -2.67 -17.23 2.95
N PHE A 64 -1.90 -17.79 2.02
CA PHE A 64 -2.38 -18.73 1.03
C PHE A 64 -1.51 -19.98 1.00
N LYS A 65 -2.12 -21.14 1.23
CA LYS A 65 -1.44 -22.44 1.27
C LYS A 65 -1.57 -23.20 -0.04
N GLY A 66 -2.49 -22.82 -0.92
CA GLY A 66 -2.77 -23.51 -2.18
C GLY A 66 -3.51 -24.82 -1.97
N LYS A 67 -4.32 -24.93 -0.91
CA LYS A 67 -5.14 -26.13 -0.66
C LYS A 67 -6.40 -26.11 -1.52
N ARG A 68 -7.01 -27.28 -1.73
CA ARG A 68 -8.21 -27.44 -2.59
C ARG A 68 -9.47 -26.74 -2.05
N ASP A 69 -9.49 -26.43 -0.75
CA ASP A 69 -10.56 -25.70 -0.07
C ASP A 69 -10.34 -24.18 -0.05
N GLU A 70 -9.16 -23.70 -0.44
CA GLU A 70 -8.88 -22.28 -0.62
C GLU A 70 -9.28 -21.82 -2.03
N ASP A 71 -9.83 -20.61 -2.12
CA ASP A 71 -10.25 -20.03 -3.38
C ASP A 71 -9.17 -19.06 -3.88
N VAL A 72 -8.36 -19.52 -4.85
CA VAL A 72 -7.23 -18.74 -5.40
C VAL A 72 -7.69 -17.43 -6.05
N ARG A 73 -8.89 -17.39 -6.65
CA ARG A 73 -9.45 -16.17 -7.24
C ARG A 73 -9.75 -15.14 -6.18
N GLN A 74 -10.38 -15.58 -5.10
CA GLN A 74 -10.68 -14.71 -3.96
C GLN A 74 -9.39 -14.18 -3.32
N TRP A 75 -8.37 -15.02 -3.16
CA TRP A 75 -7.09 -14.60 -2.60
C TRP A 75 -6.37 -13.58 -3.50
N ILE A 76 -6.29 -13.83 -4.82
CA ILE A 76 -5.73 -12.88 -5.80
C ILE A 76 -6.43 -11.52 -5.69
N PHE A 77 -7.77 -11.50 -5.68
CA PHE A 77 -8.54 -10.27 -5.55
C PHE A 77 -8.25 -9.50 -4.25
N GLN A 78 -8.03 -10.21 -3.14
CA GLN A 78 -7.66 -9.59 -1.86
C GLN A 78 -6.27 -8.96 -1.91
N VAL A 79 -5.30 -9.63 -2.55
CA VAL A 79 -3.96 -9.08 -2.78
C VAL A 79 -4.05 -7.81 -3.61
N GLU A 80 -4.76 -7.83 -4.73
CA GLU A 80 -4.97 -6.64 -5.59
C GLU A 80 -5.61 -5.48 -4.82
N THR A 81 -6.61 -5.78 -3.99
CA THR A 81 -7.31 -4.76 -3.20
C THR A 81 -6.38 -4.13 -2.18
N LEU A 82 -5.63 -4.92 -1.42
CA LEU A 82 -4.66 -4.42 -0.44
C LEU A 82 -3.52 -3.65 -1.11
N CYS A 83 -3.02 -4.13 -2.24
CA CYS A 83 -1.96 -3.44 -2.98
C CYS A 83 -2.43 -2.08 -3.52
N ARG A 84 -3.66 -1.98 -4.07
CA ARG A 84 -4.24 -0.71 -4.50
C ARG A 84 -4.39 0.29 -3.35
N ILE A 85 -4.84 -0.16 -2.18
CA ILE A 85 -4.91 0.69 -0.97
C ILE A 85 -3.53 1.23 -0.58
N ASN A 86 -2.46 0.48 -0.85
CA ASN A 86 -1.08 0.86 -0.55
C ASN A 86 -0.35 1.56 -1.70
N GLY A 87 -1.07 1.98 -2.75
CA GLY A 87 -0.55 2.80 -3.85
C GLY A 87 0.06 2.02 -5.01
N HIS A 88 -0.08 0.69 -5.06
CA HIS A 88 0.32 -0.08 -6.23
C HIS A 88 -0.78 -0.06 -7.30
N ASP A 89 -0.40 0.01 -8.56
CA ASP A 89 -1.32 -0.37 -9.63
C ASP A 89 -1.51 -1.89 -9.64
N ALA A 90 -2.72 -2.37 -9.95
CA ALA A 90 -3.01 -3.79 -10.12
C ALA A 90 -3.08 -4.15 -11.62
N THR A 91 -2.22 -3.53 -12.43
CA THR A 91 -2.19 -3.79 -13.88
C THR A 91 -1.44 -5.07 -14.17
N ASP A 92 -1.77 -5.71 -15.29
CA ASP A 92 -1.11 -6.95 -15.72
C ASP A 92 0.41 -6.79 -15.86
N SER A 93 0.90 -5.60 -16.23
CA SER A 93 2.32 -5.30 -16.38
C SER A 93 3.08 -5.12 -15.07
N ASN A 94 2.42 -5.11 -13.91
CA ASN A 94 3.07 -4.79 -12.65
C ASN A 94 4.05 -5.90 -12.23
N ALA A 95 5.35 -5.58 -12.18
CA ALA A 95 6.41 -6.54 -11.81
C ALA A 95 6.63 -6.68 -10.28
N THR A 96 6.07 -5.78 -9.46
CA THR A 96 6.24 -5.80 -8.00
C THR A 96 5.20 -6.70 -7.33
N MET A 97 3.99 -6.73 -7.87
CA MET A 97 2.86 -7.48 -7.35
C MET A 97 3.14 -8.98 -7.12
N PRO A 98 3.80 -9.72 -8.04
CA PRO A 98 4.13 -11.13 -7.80
C PRO A 98 5.02 -11.34 -6.56
N ALA A 99 5.99 -10.45 -6.33
CA ALA A 99 6.85 -10.53 -5.15
C ALA A 99 6.06 -10.26 -3.86
N ILE A 100 5.16 -9.27 -3.87
CA ILE A 100 4.27 -8.99 -2.74
C ILE A 100 3.38 -10.21 -2.44
N ALA A 101 2.74 -10.77 -3.46
CA ALA A 101 1.92 -11.98 -3.32
C ALA A 101 2.73 -13.14 -2.73
N GLY A 102 3.94 -13.37 -3.25
CA GLY A 102 4.86 -14.40 -2.78
C GLY A 102 5.17 -14.33 -1.28
N THR A 103 5.26 -13.13 -0.67
CA THR A 103 5.46 -12.98 0.79
C THR A 103 4.30 -13.49 1.65
N SER A 104 3.12 -13.64 1.05
CA SER A 104 1.90 -14.13 1.71
C SER A 104 1.59 -15.59 1.39
N MET A 105 2.40 -16.26 0.57
CA MET A 105 2.25 -17.68 0.27
C MET A 105 2.94 -18.53 1.36
N GLU A 106 2.27 -19.60 1.79
CA GLU A 106 2.77 -20.57 2.76
C GLU A 106 2.91 -21.94 2.10
N GLU A 107 3.57 -22.90 2.77
CA GLU A 107 3.74 -24.24 2.23
C GLU A 107 2.38 -24.95 2.00
N PRO A 108 2.19 -25.66 0.86
CA PRO A 108 3.14 -25.87 -0.24
C PRO A 108 3.20 -24.76 -1.31
N ALA A 109 2.29 -23.79 -1.31
CA ALA A 109 2.20 -22.74 -2.33
C ALA A 109 3.48 -21.88 -2.45
N SER A 110 4.19 -21.61 -1.35
CA SER A 110 5.49 -20.93 -1.38
C SER A 110 6.53 -21.67 -2.22
N GLY A 111 6.52 -23.00 -2.21
CA GLY A 111 7.39 -23.84 -3.04
C GLY A 111 7.06 -23.71 -4.53
N TRP A 112 5.77 -23.63 -4.88
CA TRP A 112 5.35 -23.34 -6.24
C TRP A 112 5.80 -21.94 -6.69
N PHE A 113 5.69 -20.93 -5.81
CA PHE A 113 6.15 -19.57 -6.14
C PHE A 113 7.64 -19.53 -6.45
N LEU A 114 8.47 -20.20 -5.64
CA LEU A 114 9.91 -20.34 -5.89
C LEU A 114 10.19 -21.01 -7.25
N PHE A 115 9.47 -22.09 -7.55
CA PHE A 115 9.56 -22.76 -8.85
C PHE A 115 9.11 -21.85 -10.01
N TRP A 116 8.02 -21.11 -9.85
CA TRP A 116 7.52 -20.16 -10.84
C TRP A 116 8.50 -19.01 -11.09
N ALA A 117 9.04 -18.40 -10.04
CA ALA A 117 10.00 -17.29 -10.14
C ALA A 117 11.34 -17.74 -10.74
N SER A 118 11.77 -18.98 -10.49
CA SER A 118 13.04 -19.50 -11.06
C SER A 118 12.96 -19.87 -12.54
N ARG A 119 11.77 -20.24 -13.04
CA ARG A 119 11.55 -20.64 -14.44
C ARG A 119 11.05 -19.51 -15.35
N THR A 120 10.62 -18.40 -14.75
CA THR A 120 10.07 -17.25 -15.47
C THR A 120 11.13 -16.15 -15.54
N PRO A 121 11.55 -15.70 -16.73
CA PRO A 121 12.47 -14.57 -16.87
C PRO A 121 11.98 -13.35 -16.11
N ALA A 122 12.88 -12.55 -15.53
CA ALA A 122 12.52 -11.43 -14.66
C ALA A 122 11.63 -10.39 -15.35
N GLU A 123 11.84 -10.17 -16.65
CA GLU A 123 11.04 -9.31 -17.52
C GLU A 123 9.62 -9.84 -17.77
N GLU A 124 9.39 -11.14 -17.59
CA GLU A 124 8.08 -11.78 -17.74
C GLU A 124 7.36 -11.98 -16.40
N GLN A 125 8.02 -11.72 -15.27
CA GLN A 125 7.44 -11.81 -13.91
C GLN A 125 6.49 -10.64 -13.62
N THR A 126 5.45 -10.55 -14.43
CA THR A 126 4.40 -9.54 -14.36
C THR A 126 3.18 -10.10 -13.64
N TRP A 127 2.32 -9.22 -13.14
CA TRP A 127 1.10 -9.60 -12.42
C TRP A 127 0.17 -10.46 -13.27
N GLY A 128 -0.02 -10.11 -14.54
CA GLY A 128 -0.87 -10.87 -15.47
C GLY A 128 -0.33 -12.29 -15.70
N ARG A 129 1.00 -12.44 -15.83
CA ARG A 129 1.61 -13.76 -15.96
C ARG A 129 1.46 -14.58 -14.69
N PHE A 130 1.72 -13.97 -13.53
CA PHE A 130 1.59 -14.61 -12.24
C PHE A 130 0.17 -15.10 -11.98
N THR A 131 -0.83 -14.24 -12.17
CA THR A 131 -2.25 -14.59 -11.93
C THR A 131 -2.72 -15.68 -12.88
N HIS A 132 -2.37 -15.62 -14.16
CA HIS A 132 -2.65 -16.68 -15.12
C HIS A 132 -2.08 -18.03 -14.67
N ASP A 133 -0.78 -18.07 -14.33
CA ASP A 133 -0.12 -19.31 -13.94
C ASP A 133 -0.60 -19.83 -12.57
N ALA A 134 -0.91 -18.92 -11.63
CA ALA A 134 -1.46 -19.26 -10.32
C ALA A 134 -2.85 -19.89 -10.45
N LEU A 135 -3.71 -19.30 -11.28
CA LEU A 135 -5.02 -19.88 -11.61
C LEU A 135 -4.84 -21.26 -12.25
N ALA A 136 -3.98 -21.39 -13.26
CA ALA A 136 -3.74 -22.67 -13.92
C ALA A 136 -3.19 -23.76 -12.97
N HIS A 137 -2.45 -23.39 -11.92
CA HIS A 137 -1.87 -24.34 -10.99
C HIS A 137 -2.78 -24.71 -9.80
N PHE A 138 -3.42 -23.71 -9.18
CA PHE A 138 -4.19 -23.89 -7.95
C PHE A 138 -5.69 -24.03 -8.20
N GLU A 139 -6.22 -23.55 -9.32
CA GLU A 139 -7.61 -23.80 -9.68
C GLU A 139 -7.77 -25.24 -10.16
N ALA A 140 -8.76 -25.93 -9.61
CA ALA A 140 -9.08 -27.26 -10.10
C ALA A 140 -9.55 -27.17 -11.55
N SER A 141 -9.03 -28.02 -12.43
CA SER A 141 -9.44 -28.05 -13.85
C SER A 141 -10.95 -28.24 -14.07
N ASN A 142 -11.66 -28.79 -13.08
CA ASN A 142 -13.10 -28.95 -13.06
C ASN A 142 -13.84 -27.94 -12.17
N TYR A 143 -13.21 -26.82 -11.78
CA TYR A 143 -13.76 -25.82 -10.84
C TYR A 143 -15.19 -25.39 -11.20
N GLN A 144 -15.40 -24.94 -12.44
CA GLN A 144 -16.72 -24.53 -12.93
C GLN A 144 -17.74 -25.68 -12.92
N ALA A 145 -17.32 -26.91 -13.25
CA ALA A 145 -18.19 -28.08 -13.20
C ALA A 145 -18.61 -28.42 -11.76
N VAL A 146 -17.67 -28.33 -10.81
CA VAL A 146 -17.93 -28.55 -9.39
C VAL A 146 -18.89 -27.50 -8.83
N LEU A 147 -18.71 -26.21 -9.18
CA LEU A 147 -19.62 -25.15 -8.76
C LEU A 147 -21.04 -25.36 -9.29
N ARG A 148 -21.18 -25.67 -10.58
CA ARG A 148 -22.49 -25.98 -11.19
C ARG A 148 -23.14 -27.22 -10.58
N GLN A 149 -22.36 -28.25 -10.28
CA GLN A 149 -22.85 -29.44 -9.59
C GLN A 149 -23.34 -29.09 -8.18
N LYS A 150 -22.57 -28.33 -7.41
CA LYS A 150 -22.97 -27.87 -6.07
C LYS A 150 -24.24 -27.03 -6.13
N LEU A 151 -24.37 -26.15 -7.12
CA LEU A 151 -25.58 -25.33 -7.31
C LEU A 151 -26.81 -26.21 -7.60
N ARG A 152 -26.67 -27.17 -8.53
CA ARG A 152 -27.74 -28.12 -8.87
C ARG A 152 -28.18 -28.98 -7.69
N GLN A 153 -27.25 -29.33 -6.81
CA GLN A 153 -27.50 -30.13 -5.61
C GLN A 153 -27.93 -29.29 -4.39
N LEU A 154 -27.85 -27.97 -4.48
CA LEU A 154 -28.17 -27.09 -3.35
C LEU A 154 -29.68 -27.19 -3.03
N ARG A 155 -30.00 -27.43 -1.77
CA ARG A 155 -31.37 -27.51 -1.26
C ARG A 155 -31.51 -26.68 0.02
N GLN A 156 -32.66 -26.04 0.18
CA GLN A 156 -33.01 -25.33 1.40
C GLN A 156 -33.40 -26.34 2.49
N THR A 157 -32.45 -26.71 3.33
CA THR A 157 -32.68 -27.59 4.49
C THR A 157 -33.03 -26.81 5.76
N GLY A 158 -32.66 -25.53 5.83
CA GLY A 158 -32.84 -24.67 7.01
C GLY A 158 -33.62 -23.39 6.72
N GLY A 159 -33.11 -22.27 7.24
CA GLY A 159 -33.64 -20.94 7.01
C GLY A 159 -33.44 -20.48 5.56
N ILE A 160 -34.31 -19.59 5.08
CA ILE A 160 -34.17 -19.02 3.74
C ILE A 160 -32.89 -18.17 3.60
N GLU A 161 -32.50 -17.46 4.66
CA GLU A 161 -31.26 -16.65 4.67
C GLU A 161 -30.01 -17.51 4.52
N GLU A 162 -29.94 -18.64 5.23
CA GLU A 162 -28.82 -19.59 5.11
C GLU A 162 -28.73 -20.16 3.69
N TYR A 163 -29.87 -20.51 3.09
CA TYR A 163 -29.93 -20.96 1.71
C TYR A 163 -29.48 -19.87 0.73
N ASN A 164 -29.96 -18.64 0.90
CA ASN A 164 -29.58 -17.48 0.09
C ASN A 164 -28.06 -17.22 0.18
N GLY A 165 -27.48 -17.33 1.38
CA GLY A 165 -26.03 -17.20 1.56
C GLY A 165 -25.25 -18.27 0.80
N LYS A 166 -25.65 -19.55 0.92
CA LYS A 166 -25.02 -20.65 0.19
C LYS A 166 -25.17 -20.50 -1.32
N TYR A 167 -26.38 -20.17 -1.79
CA TYR A 167 -26.67 -19.96 -3.21
C TYR A 167 -25.82 -18.80 -3.76
N SER A 168 -25.84 -17.64 -3.09
CA SER A 168 -25.08 -16.45 -3.48
C SER A 168 -23.59 -16.76 -3.54
N SER A 169 -23.07 -17.49 -2.55
CA SER A 169 -21.67 -17.90 -2.56
C SER A 169 -21.31 -18.71 -3.80
N LEU A 170 -22.22 -19.53 -4.34
CA LEU A 170 -21.94 -20.34 -5.53
C LEU A 170 -22.14 -19.53 -6.82
N ILE A 171 -23.27 -18.84 -6.94
CA ILE A 171 -23.70 -18.23 -8.20
C ILE A 171 -22.76 -17.12 -8.67
N PHE A 172 -22.21 -16.32 -7.75
CA PHE A 172 -21.27 -15.25 -8.10
C PHE A 172 -19.93 -15.75 -8.63
N ARG A 173 -19.64 -17.05 -8.48
CA ARG A 173 -18.41 -17.69 -8.99
C ARG A 173 -18.65 -18.53 -10.24
N VAL A 174 -19.90 -18.82 -10.59
CA VAL A 174 -20.19 -19.56 -11.82
C VAL A 174 -20.14 -18.60 -13.00
N GLU A 175 -19.33 -18.96 -13.99
CA GLU A 175 -19.20 -18.20 -15.22
C GLU A 175 -20.25 -18.64 -16.25
N ASN A 176 -20.66 -17.71 -17.14
CA ASN A 176 -21.48 -17.98 -18.31
C ASN A 176 -22.83 -18.70 -18.04
N MET A 177 -23.48 -18.43 -16.89
CA MET A 177 -24.82 -18.94 -16.60
C MET A 177 -25.89 -17.89 -16.90
N SER A 178 -26.90 -18.25 -17.68
CA SER A 178 -27.99 -17.33 -18.02
C SER A 178 -28.79 -16.95 -16.77
N GLU A 179 -29.29 -15.71 -16.69
CA GLU A 179 -30.13 -15.27 -15.56
C GLU A 179 -31.35 -16.17 -15.35
N VAL A 180 -31.91 -16.70 -16.45
CA VAL A 180 -33.02 -17.67 -16.41
C VAL A 180 -32.60 -18.94 -15.70
N ASP A 181 -31.44 -19.52 -16.05
CA ASP A 181 -30.94 -20.72 -15.37
C ASP A 181 -30.61 -20.45 -13.90
N GLN A 182 -30.06 -19.26 -13.59
CA GLN A 182 -29.80 -18.86 -12.21
C GLN A 182 -31.10 -18.92 -11.39
N VAL A 183 -32.17 -18.28 -11.88
CA VAL A 183 -33.50 -18.28 -11.23
C VAL A 183 -34.07 -19.69 -11.12
N ILE A 184 -33.98 -20.51 -12.17
CA ILE A 184 -34.45 -21.90 -12.14
C ILE A 184 -33.73 -22.69 -11.04
N TYR A 185 -32.40 -22.65 -10.98
CA TYR A 185 -31.65 -23.36 -9.94
C TYR A 185 -31.94 -22.86 -8.53
N TYR A 186 -32.23 -21.57 -8.38
CA TYR A 186 -32.66 -21.00 -7.10
C TYR A 186 -34.02 -21.58 -6.69
N CYS A 187 -35.03 -21.47 -7.55
CA CYS A 187 -36.38 -21.93 -7.27
C CYS A 187 -36.46 -23.45 -7.03
N ASP A 188 -35.74 -24.24 -7.84
CA ASP A 188 -35.65 -25.70 -7.70
C ASP A 188 -35.03 -26.14 -6.37
N GLY A 189 -34.20 -25.29 -5.77
CA GLY A 189 -33.57 -25.54 -4.48
C GLY A 189 -34.43 -25.19 -3.27
N LEU A 190 -35.49 -24.41 -3.43
CA LEU A 190 -36.36 -23.98 -2.33
C LEU A 190 -37.21 -25.13 -1.78
N LYS A 191 -37.57 -25.05 -0.49
CA LYS A 191 -38.53 -25.99 0.10
C LYS A 191 -39.95 -25.61 -0.32
N ARG A 192 -40.86 -26.59 -0.41
CA ARG A 192 -42.26 -26.38 -0.83
C ARG A 192 -42.98 -25.27 -0.06
N ALA A 193 -42.77 -25.17 1.25
CA ALA A 193 -43.41 -24.14 2.08
C ALA A 193 -42.92 -22.70 1.78
N THR A 194 -41.85 -22.55 0.99
CA THR A 194 -41.29 -21.26 0.57
C THR A 194 -41.51 -21.00 -0.93
N GLN A 195 -41.90 -22.03 -1.69
CA GLN A 195 -42.39 -21.91 -3.06
C GLN A 195 -43.86 -21.49 -2.99
N ALA A 196 -44.11 -20.17 -2.93
CA ALA A 196 -45.45 -19.60 -2.99
C ALA A 196 -45.96 -19.53 -4.44
#